data_AF-A0A497LDG9-F1
#
_entry.id   AF-A0A497LDG9-F1
#
_cell.length_a   1.000
_cell.length_b   1.000
_cell.length_c   1.000
_cell.angle_alpha   90.00
_cell.angle_beta   90.00
_cell.angle_gamma   90.00
#
_symmetry.space_group_name_H-M   'P 1'
#
loop_
_entity.id
_entity.type
_entity.pdbx_description
1 polymer ?
#
loop_
_entity_poly.entity_id
_entity_poly.type
_entity_poly.pdbx_seq_one_letter_code
_entity_poly.pdbx_strand_id
1 'polypeptide(L)'
;MWKKVAEYLKGYPERLNVARILIQYGFSIRNGKIYCDEIMIPVTEISRVAGVDRRTVIRTIRTIEQNLDLQEIFGNLKPAGASLREVARYLNFGVIEITPVNARMPGILAGSASLLAERKISIRQAIVDDPELTPEPKLVLIAEKKIPGEIIPELLKVKGVKKVSIY
;
A
#
# COMPACT_ATOMS: atom_id res chain seq x y z
N MET A 1 -8.03 7.79 5.83
CA MET A 1 -9.13 7.12 5.09
C MET A 1 -9.65 5.92 5.88
N TRP A 2 -8.77 4.99 6.26
CA TRP A 2 -9.15 3.74 6.92
C TRP A 2 -10.02 3.93 8.16
N LYS A 3 -9.72 4.93 9.02
CA LYS A 3 -10.58 5.25 10.18
C LYS A 3 -12.07 5.40 9.83
N LYS A 4 -12.39 6.04 8.70
CA LYS A 4 -13.78 6.25 8.25
C LYS A 4 -14.42 4.91 7.88
N VAL A 5 -13.73 4.10 7.08
CA VAL A 5 -14.17 2.73 6.71
C VAL A 5 -14.35 1.86 7.95
N ALA A 6 -13.41 1.93 8.90
CA ALA A 6 -13.42 1.14 10.10
C ALA A 6 -14.60 1.45 11.02
N GLU A 7 -14.99 2.72 11.15
CA GLU A 7 -16.16 3.13 11.93
C GLU A 7 -17.47 2.61 11.32
N TYR A 8 -17.65 2.67 9.99
CA TYR A 8 -18.89 2.18 9.35
C TYR A 8 -19.05 0.65 9.40
N LEU A 9 -17.93 -0.08 9.46
CA LEU A 9 -17.92 -1.54 9.54
C LEU A 9 -17.61 -2.05 10.96
N LYS A 10 -17.69 -1.16 11.95
CA LYS A 10 -17.44 -1.46 13.36
C LYS A 10 -18.37 -2.58 13.84
N GLY A 11 -17.82 -3.53 14.59
CA GLY A 11 -18.54 -4.71 15.07
C GLY A 11 -18.60 -5.87 14.06
N TYR A 12 -18.04 -5.71 12.86
CA TYR A 12 -17.99 -6.78 11.84
C TYR A 12 -16.53 -7.05 11.40
N PRO A 13 -15.73 -7.78 12.20
CA PRO A 13 -14.29 -7.98 11.93
C PRO A 13 -14.01 -8.64 10.58
N GLU A 14 -14.86 -9.59 10.16
CA GLU A 14 -14.75 -10.24 8.86
C GLU A 14 -14.96 -9.26 7.70
N ARG A 15 -15.92 -8.33 7.83
CA ARG A 15 -16.18 -7.32 6.78
C ARG A 15 -15.07 -6.28 6.72
N LEU A 16 -14.50 -5.93 7.87
CA LEU A 16 -13.29 -5.10 7.92
C LEU A 16 -12.13 -5.78 7.18
N ASN A 17 -11.97 -7.09 7.32
CA ASN A 17 -10.93 -7.81 6.59
C ASN A 17 -11.16 -7.76 5.07
N VAL A 18 -12.39 -7.96 4.62
CA VAL A 18 -12.76 -7.80 3.19
C VAL A 18 -12.44 -6.39 2.71
N ALA A 19 -12.89 -5.35 3.42
CA ALA A 19 -12.62 -3.96 3.05
C ALA A 19 -11.11 -3.64 3.00
N ARG A 20 -10.31 -4.19 3.93
CA ARG A 20 -8.85 -4.05 3.94
C ARG A 20 -8.23 -4.61 2.66
N ILE A 21 -8.64 -5.80 2.24
CA ILE A 21 -8.17 -6.43 0.99
C ILE A 21 -8.50 -5.56 -0.20
N LEU A 22 -9.75 -5.09 -0.31
CA LEU A 22 -10.15 -4.23 -1.43
C LEU A 22 -9.28 -2.96 -1.51
N ILE A 23 -9.02 -2.31 -0.38
CA ILE A 23 -8.16 -1.12 -0.34
C ILE A 23 -6.71 -1.47 -0.69
N GLN A 24 -6.16 -2.54 -0.10
CA GLN A 24 -4.77 -2.96 -0.31
C GLN A 24 -4.45 -3.22 -1.78
N TYR A 25 -5.39 -3.83 -2.52
CA TYR A 25 -5.21 -4.11 -3.95
C TYR A 25 -5.77 -3.02 -4.87
N GLY A 26 -6.37 -1.96 -4.31
CA GLY A 26 -7.02 -0.90 -5.09
C GLY A 26 -8.22 -1.40 -5.90
N PHE A 27 -8.95 -2.39 -5.39
CA PHE A 27 -10.15 -2.90 -6.04
C PHE A 27 -11.33 -1.97 -5.84
N SER A 28 -11.99 -1.63 -6.95
CA SER A 28 -13.21 -0.83 -6.92
C SER A 28 -14.46 -1.70 -6.82
N ILE A 29 -15.54 -1.10 -6.34
CA ILE A 29 -16.87 -1.70 -6.33
C ILE A 29 -17.78 -0.92 -7.28
N ARG A 30 -18.41 -1.63 -8.22
CA ARG A 30 -19.34 -1.04 -9.18
C ARG A 30 -20.51 -2.01 -9.38
N ASN A 31 -21.73 -1.57 -9.07
CA ASN A 31 -22.96 -2.33 -9.30
C ASN A 31 -22.92 -3.76 -8.72
N GLY A 32 -22.54 -3.88 -7.45
CA GLY A 32 -22.47 -5.14 -6.72
C GLY A 32 -21.29 -6.05 -7.11
N LYS A 33 -20.37 -5.58 -7.95
CA LYS A 33 -19.22 -6.35 -8.44
C LYS A 33 -17.90 -5.68 -8.06
N ILE A 34 -16.84 -6.47 -7.98
CA ILE A 34 -15.50 -6.03 -7.62
C ILE A 34 -14.64 -5.96 -8.88
N TYR A 35 -13.82 -4.94 -9.01
CA TYR A 35 -13.00 -4.70 -10.19
C TYR A 35 -11.57 -4.33 -9.84
N CYS A 36 -10.61 -4.91 -10.54
CA CYS A 36 -9.25 -4.40 -10.70
C CYS A 36 -9.23 -3.57 -11.98
N ASP A 37 -9.42 -2.25 -11.85
CA ASP A 37 -9.66 -1.34 -12.97
C ASP A 37 -10.85 -1.81 -13.84
N GLU A 38 -10.59 -2.38 -15.03
CA GLU A 38 -11.63 -2.92 -15.93
C GLU A 38 -11.82 -4.44 -15.82
N ILE A 39 -10.98 -5.12 -15.02
CA ILE A 39 -11.03 -6.57 -14.85
C ILE A 39 -11.96 -6.92 -13.68
N MET A 40 -13.06 -7.62 -13.97
CA MET A 40 -13.97 -8.10 -12.93
C MET A 40 -13.31 -9.22 -12.11
N ILE A 41 -13.33 -9.07 -10.78
CA ILE A 41 -12.79 -10.03 -9.82
C ILE A 41 -13.92 -10.84 -9.20
N PRO A 42 -13.89 -12.19 -9.32
CA PRO A 42 -14.91 -13.04 -8.70
C PRO A 42 -14.93 -12.92 -7.17
N VAL A 43 -16.13 -12.86 -6.60
CA VAL A 43 -16.36 -12.87 -5.14
C VAL A 43 -15.71 -14.08 -4.47
N THR A 44 -15.64 -15.22 -5.17
CA THR A 44 -14.99 -16.46 -4.69
C THR A 44 -13.51 -16.25 -4.36
N GLU A 45 -12.78 -15.51 -5.19
CA GLU A 45 -11.36 -15.25 -4.95
C GLU A 45 -11.16 -14.31 -3.76
N ILE A 46 -12.01 -13.28 -3.64
CA ILE A 46 -11.96 -12.37 -2.49
C ILE A 46 -12.30 -13.11 -1.20
N SER A 47 -13.31 -13.98 -1.20
CA SER A 47 -13.67 -14.80 -0.04
C SER A 47 -12.53 -15.72 0.40
N ARG A 48 -11.83 -16.32 -0.56
CA ARG A 48 -10.68 -17.21 -0.30
C ARG A 48 -9.52 -16.45 0.33
N VAL A 49 -9.16 -15.29 -0.23
CA VAL A 49 -8.06 -14.45 0.30
C VAL A 49 -8.43 -13.87 1.67
N ALA A 50 -9.69 -13.50 1.87
CA ALA A 50 -10.17 -12.96 3.14
C ALA A 50 -10.38 -14.03 4.23
N GLY A 51 -10.45 -15.32 3.86
CA GLY A 51 -10.76 -16.41 4.78
C GLY A 51 -12.18 -16.35 5.34
N VAL A 52 -13.15 -15.88 4.55
CA VAL A 52 -14.56 -15.70 4.97
C VAL A 52 -15.52 -16.36 3.97
N ASP A 53 -16.78 -16.54 4.35
CA ASP A 53 -17.82 -17.02 3.42
C ASP A 53 -18.15 -15.99 2.33
N ARG A 54 -18.55 -16.46 1.14
CA ARG A 54 -18.95 -15.59 0.01
C ARG A 54 -20.09 -14.63 0.38
N ARG A 55 -21.01 -15.05 1.26
CA ARG A 55 -22.11 -14.20 1.74
C ARG A 55 -21.58 -13.01 2.54
N THR A 56 -20.49 -13.18 3.28
CA THR A 56 -19.85 -12.08 4.01
C THR A 56 -19.30 -11.03 3.05
N VAL A 57 -18.66 -11.45 1.95
CA VAL A 57 -18.18 -10.53 0.90
C VAL A 57 -19.35 -9.79 0.25
N ILE A 58 -20.40 -10.50 -0.19
CA ILE A 58 -21.59 -9.90 -0.81
C ILE A 58 -22.26 -8.90 0.13
N ARG A 59 -22.38 -9.23 1.42
CA ARG A 59 -22.96 -8.34 2.42
C ARG A 59 -22.08 -7.11 2.64
N THR A 60 -20.75 -7.25 2.61
CA THR A 60 -19.81 -6.14 2.69
C THR A 60 -19.97 -5.18 1.52
N ILE A 61 -20.02 -5.71 0.28
CA ILE A 61 -20.26 -4.92 -0.93
C ILE A 61 -21.56 -4.12 -0.80
N ARG A 62 -22.66 -4.77 -0.43
CA ARG A 62 -23.95 -4.10 -0.22
C ARG A 62 -23.89 -3.01 0.85
N THR A 63 -23.21 -3.27 1.96
CA THR A 63 -23.03 -2.27 3.03
C THR A 63 -22.23 -1.06 2.53
N ILE A 64 -21.20 -1.29 1.71
CA ILE A 64 -20.41 -0.21 1.11
C ILE A 64 -21.25 0.62 0.13
N GLU A 65 -21.98 -0.02 -0.79
CA GLU A 65 -22.80 0.68 -1.79
C GLU A 65 -24.01 1.42 -1.21
N GLN A 66 -24.54 0.96 -0.06
CA GLN A 66 -25.65 1.64 0.62
C GLN A 66 -25.22 2.90 1.38
N ASN A 67 -23.91 3.11 1.57
CA ASN A 67 -23.37 4.27 2.25
C ASN A 67 -22.69 5.19 1.23
N LEU A 68 -23.24 6.38 1.00
CA LEU A 68 -22.75 7.31 -0.04
C LEU A 68 -21.25 7.61 0.09
N ASP A 69 -20.74 7.79 1.31
CA ASP A 69 -19.33 8.07 1.55
C ASP A 69 -18.42 6.89 1.19
N LEU A 70 -18.81 5.67 1.56
CA LEU A 70 -18.05 4.48 1.21
C LEU A 70 -18.18 4.18 -0.28
N GLN A 71 -19.36 4.36 -0.86
CA GLN A 71 -19.59 4.19 -2.29
C GLN A 71 -18.66 5.08 -3.12
N GLU A 72 -18.50 6.36 -2.75
CA GLU A 72 -17.57 7.27 -3.41
C GLU A 72 -16.12 6.81 -3.29
N ILE A 73 -15.69 6.38 -2.10
CA ILE A 73 -14.32 5.89 -1.88
C ILE A 73 -14.07 4.63 -2.71
N PHE A 74 -14.89 3.58 -2.51
CA PHE A 74 -14.68 2.28 -3.14
C PHE A 74 -15.05 2.26 -4.63
N GLY A 75 -15.90 3.15 -5.11
CA GLY A 75 -16.18 3.30 -6.54
C GLY A 75 -14.99 3.86 -7.33
N ASN A 76 -14.18 4.69 -6.68
CA ASN A 76 -13.05 5.40 -7.29
C ASN A 76 -11.67 4.79 -6.97
N LEU A 77 -11.60 3.71 -6.18
CA LEU A 77 -10.35 3.01 -5.92
C LEU A 77 -9.72 2.52 -7.24
N LYS A 78 -8.41 2.68 -7.36
CA LYS A 78 -7.61 2.15 -8.47
C LYS A 78 -6.35 1.48 -7.93
N PRO A 79 -5.86 0.42 -8.59
CA PRO A 79 -4.55 -0.12 -8.29
C PRO A 79 -3.47 0.96 -8.49
N ALA A 80 -2.50 1.03 -7.58
CA ALA A 80 -1.37 1.97 -7.66
C ALA A 80 -0.30 1.56 -8.70
N GLY A 81 -0.58 0.55 -9.52
CA GLY A 81 0.38 -0.09 -10.42
C GLY A 81 1.17 -1.22 -9.77
N ALA A 82 2.03 -1.86 -10.56
CA ALA A 82 2.88 -2.95 -10.09
C ALA A 82 3.97 -2.43 -9.14
N SER A 83 4.21 -3.16 -8.04
CA SER A 83 5.41 -2.97 -7.23
C SER A 83 6.60 -3.60 -7.94
N LEU A 84 7.64 -2.82 -8.23
CA LEU A 84 8.87 -3.35 -8.83
C LEU A 84 9.83 -3.96 -7.80
N ARG A 85 9.48 -3.95 -6.51
CA ARG A 85 10.34 -4.38 -5.39
C ARG A 85 10.91 -5.80 -5.59
N GLU A 86 10.05 -6.78 -5.83
CA GLU A 86 10.44 -8.19 -5.94
C GLU A 86 11.20 -8.52 -7.24
N VAL A 87 10.98 -7.71 -8.27
CA VAL A 87 11.59 -7.88 -9.60
C VAL A 87 12.83 -7.00 -9.82
N ALA A 88 13.10 -6.06 -8.91
CA ALA A 88 14.19 -5.07 -9.03
C ALA A 88 15.55 -5.72 -9.32
N ARG A 89 15.86 -6.82 -8.63
CA ARG A 89 17.11 -7.59 -8.81
C ARG A 89 17.32 -8.09 -10.25
N TYR A 90 16.25 -8.43 -10.96
CA TYR A 90 16.31 -8.91 -12.34
C TYR A 90 16.43 -7.77 -13.35
N LEU A 91 16.09 -6.55 -12.93
CA LEU A 91 16.13 -5.33 -13.74
C LEU A 91 17.38 -4.47 -13.48
N ASN A 92 18.32 -4.95 -12.65
CA ASN A 92 19.47 -4.20 -12.15
C ASN A 92 19.11 -2.90 -11.41
N PHE A 93 17.91 -2.84 -10.84
CA PHE A 93 17.47 -1.75 -9.99
C PHE A 93 17.95 -1.96 -8.56
N GLY A 94 18.31 -0.87 -7.88
CA GLY A 94 18.60 -0.91 -6.46
C GLY A 94 17.36 -0.59 -5.64
N VAL A 95 17.17 -1.28 -4.52
CA VAL A 95 16.06 -1.06 -3.61
C VAL A 95 16.61 -0.54 -2.28
N ILE A 96 16.05 0.57 -1.80
CA ILE A 96 16.19 1.02 -0.41
C ILE A 96 14.88 0.73 0.31
N GLU A 97 14.97 -0.01 1.40
CA GLU A 97 13.85 -0.25 2.31
C GLU A 97 14.14 0.43 3.65
N ILE A 98 13.27 1.36 4.03
CA ILE A 98 13.38 2.18 5.22
C ILE A 98 12.26 1.80 6.18
N THR A 99 12.65 1.39 7.38
CA THR A 99 11.72 1.25 8.50
C THR A 99 11.73 2.55 9.30
N PRO A 100 10.59 3.24 9.43
CA PRO A 100 10.50 4.46 10.21
C PRO A 100 10.47 4.16 11.72
N VAL A 101 10.91 5.11 12.54
CA VAL A 101 10.65 5.12 13.99
C VAL A 101 9.15 5.29 14.24
N ASN A 102 8.52 6.19 13.47
CA ASN A 102 7.09 6.40 13.42
C ASN A 102 6.70 6.82 12.00
N ALA A 103 5.85 6.03 11.34
CA ALA A 103 5.45 6.25 9.96
C ALA A 103 4.61 7.52 9.73
N ARG A 104 4.09 8.17 10.78
CA ARG A 104 3.40 9.46 10.69
C ARG A 104 4.36 10.64 10.69
N MET A 105 5.66 10.43 10.92
CA MET A 105 6.64 11.52 10.91
C MET A 105 6.86 12.04 9.48
N PRO A 106 6.77 13.35 9.25
CA PRO A 106 7.09 13.94 7.97
C PRO A 106 8.61 13.91 7.72
N GLY A 107 9.01 14.00 6.46
CA GLY A 107 10.39 14.23 6.05
C GLY A 107 11.21 12.99 5.72
N ILE A 108 10.75 11.77 6.04
CA ILE A 108 11.49 10.53 5.75
C ILE A 108 11.64 10.33 4.23
N LEU A 109 10.53 10.40 3.48
CA LEU A 109 10.55 10.33 2.01
C LEU A 109 11.38 11.46 1.41
N ALA A 110 11.15 12.71 1.86
CA ALA A 110 11.84 13.88 1.33
C ALA A 110 13.36 13.79 1.55
N GLY A 111 13.81 13.51 2.78
CA GLY A 111 15.23 13.39 3.10
C GLY A 111 15.91 12.24 2.37
N SER A 112 15.24 11.09 2.25
CA SER A 112 15.78 9.95 1.51
C SER A 112 15.85 10.21 0.01
N ALA A 113 14.86 10.90 -0.55
CA ALA A 113 14.84 11.26 -1.96
C ALA A 113 15.90 12.33 -2.30
N SER A 114 16.07 13.36 -1.46
CA SER A 114 17.10 14.37 -1.63
C SER A 114 18.50 13.75 -1.66
N LEU A 115 18.78 12.81 -0.74
CA LEU A 115 20.07 12.13 -0.67
C LEU A 115 20.40 11.34 -1.95
N LEU A 116 19.40 10.65 -2.52
CA LEU A 116 19.56 9.96 -3.81
C LEU A 116 19.77 10.96 -4.96
N ALA A 117 19.06 12.08 -4.95
CA ALA A 117 19.17 13.12 -5.95
C ALA A 117 20.55 13.79 -5.95
N GLU A 118 21.11 14.09 -4.78
CA GLU A 118 22.48 14.63 -4.61
C GLU A 118 23.54 13.71 -5.23
N ARG A 119 23.31 12.40 -5.16
CA ARG A 119 24.16 11.36 -5.77
C ARG A 119 23.81 11.05 -7.23
N LYS A 120 22.90 11.81 -7.85
CA LYS A 120 22.43 11.61 -9.23
C LYS A 120 21.92 10.18 -9.46
N ILE A 121 21.08 9.70 -8.54
CA ILE A 121 20.41 8.41 -8.62
C ILE A 121 18.91 8.68 -8.82
N SER A 122 18.37 8.32 -9.98
CA SER A 122 16.94 8.49 -10.25
C SER A 122 16.11 7.44 -9.52
N ILE A 123 15.00 7.88 -8.92
CA ILE A 123 13.99 7.02 -8.30
C ILE A 123 12.93 6.68 -9.34
N ARG A 124 12.75 5.39 -9.63
CA ARG A 124 11.70 4.88 -10.53
C ARG A 124 10.36 4.70 -9.82
N GLN A 125 10.39 4.31 -8.56
CA GLN A 125 9.18 4.10 -7.77
C GLN A 125 9.44 4.42 -6.30
N ALA A 126 8.49 5.10 -5.67
CA ALA A 126 8.44 5.31 -4.23
C ALA A 126 7.13 4.73 -3.71
N ILE A 127 7.21 3.71 -2.86
CA ILE A 127 6.05 3.04 -2.26
C ILE A 127 6.08 3.33 -0.77
N VAL A 128 4.98 3.89 -0.25
CA VAL A 128 4.83 4.21 1.17
C VAL A 128 3.63 3.44 1.68
N ASP A 129 3.86 2.55 2.65
CA ASP A 129 2.78 1.81 3.27
C ASP A 129 1.93 2.73 4.16
N ASP A 130 0.61 2.53 4.15
CA ASP A 130 -0.30 3.22 5.08
C ASP A 130 -0.18 2.58 6.48
N PRO A 131 0.23 3.35 7.52
CA PRO A 131 0.32 2.84 8.90
C PRO A 131 -1.03 2.44 9.52
N GLU A 132 -2.16 2.83 8.92
CA GLU A 132 -3.49 2.40 9.35
C GLU A 132 -3.85 0.99 8.83
N LEU A 133 -3.14 0.51 7.80
CA LEU A 133 -3.41 -0.78 7.14
C LEU A 133 -2.29 -1.79 7.36
N THR A 134 -1.05 -1.32 7.52
CA THR A 134 0.14 -2.15 7.64
C THR A 134 0.71 -2.05 9.05
N PRO A 135 0.83 -3.17 9.81
CA PRO A 135 1.38 -3.15 11.17
C PRO A 135 2.83 -2.65 11.24
N GLU A 136 3.63 -2.99 10.23
CA GLU A 136 5.03 -2.59 10.09
C GLU A 136 5.22 -1.81 8.78
N PRO A 137 4.73 -0.56 8.72
CA PRO A 137 4.75 0.23 7.49
C PRO A 137 6.18 0.60 7.11
N LYS A 138 6.49 0.52 5.81
CA LYS A 138 7.81 0.83 5.27
C LYS A 138 7.74 1.88 4.17
N LEU A 139 8.86 2.54 3.97
CA LEU A 139 9.15 3.29 2.75
C LEU A 139 10.08 2.45 1.87
N VAL A 140 9.67 2.19 0.64
CA VAL A 140 10.50 1.48 -0.35
C VAL A 140 10.78 2.43 -1.51
N LEU A 141 12.07 2.68 -1.77
CA LEU A 141 12.53 3.44 -2.92
C LEU A 141 13.23 2.49 -3.90
N ILE A 142 12.77 2.47 -5.14
CA ILE A 142 13.37 1.66 -6.21
C ILE A 142 14.09 2.63 -7.15
N ALA A 143 15.41 2.51 -7.22
CA ALA A 143 16.30 3.31 -8.04
C ALA A 143 16.60 2.64 -9.38
N GLU A 144 16.94 3.44 -10.39
CA GLU A 144 17.26 2.93 -11.74
C GLU A 144 18.53 2.07 -11.85
N LYS A 145 19.38 2.09 -10.81
CA LYS A 145 20.66 1.39 -10.75
C LYS A 145 20.92 0.94 -9.32
N LYS A 146 21.90 0.04 -9.16
CA LYS A 146 22.40 -0.39 -7.85
C LYS A 146 22.83 0.80 -7.00
N ILE A 147 22.54 0.72 -5.71
CA ILE A 147 22.76 1.80 -4.76
C ILE A 147 24.04 1.52 -3.96
N PRO A 148 25.00 2.46 -3.91
CA PRO A 148 26.22 2.29 -3.13
C PRO A 148 25.89 2.13 -1.63
N GLY A 149 26.50 1.14 -0.96
CA GLY A 149 26.27 0.89 0.47
C GLY A 149 26.69 2.05 1.39
N GLU A 150 27.59 2.92 0.91
CA GLU A 150 28.04 4.13 1.59
C GLU A 150 26.92 5.14 1.88
N ILE A 151 25.76 5.02 1.23
CA ILE A 151 24.60 5.88 1.50
C ILE A 151 23.90 5.52 2.83
N ILE A 152 24.11 4.30 3.35
CA ILE A 152 23.39 3.79 4.54
C ILE A 152 23.60 4.68 5.78
N PRO A 153 24.84 5.08 6.15
CA PRO A 153 25.05 5.97 7.29
C PRO A 153 24.37 7.33 7.15
N GLU A 154 24.25 7.85 5.93
CA GLU A 154 23.58 9.12 5.64
C GLU A 154 22.05 8.96 5.73
N LEU A 155 21.49 7.87 5.21
CA LEU A 155 20.06 7.54 5.37
C LEU A 155 19.68 7.36 6.84
N LEU A 156 20.55 6.75 7.65
CA LEU A 156 20.32 6.59 9.09
C LEU A 156 20.34 7.93 9.85
N LYS A 157 20.96 8.98 9.30
CA LYS A 157 20.90 10.34 9.87
C LYS A 157 19.61 11.08 9.52
N VAL A 158 18.83 10.60 8.55
CA VAL A 158 17.53 11.20 8.22
C VAL A 158 16.59 11.03 9.41
N LYS A 159 16.05 12.15 9.89
CA LYS A 159 15.16 12.17 11.05
C LYS A 159 13.97 11.24 10.83
N GLY A 160 13.75 10.32 11.77
CA GLY A 160 12.65 9.36 11.73
C GLY A 160 12.99 8.03 11.07
N VAL A 161 14.22 7.84 10.55
CA VAL A 161 14.70 6.54 10.07
C VAL A 161 15.17 5.68 11.25
N LYS A 162 14.64 4.45 11.37
CA LYS A 162 15.05 3.46 12.38
C LYS A 162 16.00 2.42 11.81
N LYS A 163 15.71 1.93 10.61
CA LYS A 163 16.50 0.89 9.92
C LYS A 163 16.48 1.15 8.43
N VAL A 164 17.59 0.83 7.77
CA VAL A 164 17.77 0.88 6.32
C VAL A 164 18.27 -0.48 5.86
N SER A 165 17.72 -0.99 4.77
CA SER A 165 18.22 -2.18 4.05
C SER A 165 18.36 -1.84 2.57
N ILE A 166 19.43 -2.31 1.92
CA ILE A 166 19.69 -2.09 0.49
C ILE A 166 19.95 -3.43 -0.18
N TYR A 167 19.32 -3.68 -1.32
CA TYR A 167 19.51 -4.88 -2.15
C TYR A 167 19.20 -4.64 -3.63
#